data_AF-A0A858BSP5-F1
#
_entry.id   AF-A0A858BSP5-F1
#
_cell.length_a   1.000
_cell.length_b   1.000
_cell.length_c   1.000
_cell.angle_alpha   90.00
_cell.angle_beta   90.00
_cell.angle_gamma   90.00
#
_symmetry.space_group_name_H-M   'P 1'
#
loop_
_entity.id
_entity.type
_entity.pdbx_description
1 polymer ?
#
loop_
_entity_poly.entity_id
_entity_poly.type
_entity_poly.pdbx_seq_one_letter_code
_entity_poly.pdbx_strand_id
1 'polypeptide(L)'
;MAIEENKLKEYRHTLDKLAEKAEADGQLEYQLQSPEHRKWMEMYKIKSVSGRAVYESFSDDDLCEYIRNRARELDHVPTQKEVYWIYHMYIKHRFGNWPKALKQAVMSTKAGSGGDRYDVVAQREKRCQEILEEIRIKADQLHRPPHLTEMRESIDGLKYKFDTWSQVLEAAGIDQAWKNQHMVFRVPDLTEEELAMLEKIRERAGQLGRPPLRKEIEEDVKAVLKEKCKTWRNILYQIGMRPVEKPKSFTETYLDERKNKDRRHREVLSNGTYKVLSLSQKERAQIESLRELVQELGRPPIREEVPEELYTGLIKACGSYKNMLFQVGATPLGKEEAQKAKRKLKGGAHDNSGQN
;
A
#
# COMPACT_ATOMS: atom_id res chain seq x y z
N MET A 1 11.53 -11.18 27.64
CA MET A 1 10.64 -10.46 28.59
C MET A 1 10.13 -9.24 27.85
N ALA A 2 8.80 -9.12 27.68
CA ALA A 2 8.21 -7.92 27.11
C ALA A 2 8.32 -6.79 28.14
N ILE A 3 8.75 -5.61 27.72
CA ILE A 3 8.75 -4.42 28.57
C ILE A 3 7.32 -3.92 28.65
N GLU A 4 6.85 -3.61 29.85
CA GLU A 4 5.50 -3.07 30.07
C GLU A 4 5.33 -1.74 29.31
N GLU A 5 4.15 -1.54 28.71
CA GLU A 5 3.85 -0.41 27.83
C GLU A 5 4.07 0.95 28.53
N ASN A 6 3.73 1.06 29.82
CA ASN A 6 3.92 2.28 30.61
C ASN A 6 5.40 2.62 30.76
N LYS A 7 6.23 1.61 31.03
CA LYS A 7 7.69 1.77 31.17
C LYS A 7 8.35 2.15 29.85
N LEU A 8 7.80 1.65 28.74
CA LEU A 8 8.24 2.03 27.39
C LEU A 8 7.93 3.50 27.08
N LYS A 9 6.74 3.99 27.47
CA LYS A 9 6.37 5.41 27.35
C LYS A 9 7.29 6.30 28.17
N GLU A 10 7.62 5.91 29.40
CA GLU A 10 8.58 6.63 30.26
C GLU A 10 9.97 6.71 29.62
N TYR A 11 10.45 5.62 29.01
CA TYR A 11 11.73 5.61 28.31
C TYR A 11 11.74 6.52 27.09
N ARG A 12 10.67 6.57 26.29
CA ARG A 12 10.56 7.53 25.18
C ARG A 12 10.61 8.96 25.69
N HIS A 13 9.78 9.30 26.68
CA HIS A 13 9.74 10.63 27.27
C HIS A 13 11.08 11.07 27.86
N THR A 14 11.79 10.14 28.50
CA THR A 14 13.13 10.41 29.03
C THR A 14 14.14 10.64 27.90
N LEU A 15 14.06 9.87 26.82
CA LEU A 15 14.90 10.06 25.64
C LEU A 15 14.67 11.43 24.98
N ASP A 16 13.41 11.85 24.85
CA ASP A 16 13.05 13.16 24.31
C ASP A 16 13.67 14.29 25.14
N LYS A 17 13.49 14.26 26.47
CA LYS A 17 14.10 15.25 27.37
C LYS A 17 15.63 15.28 27.31
N LEU A 18 16.26 14.12 27.13
CA LEU A 18 17.71 14.03 26.99
C LEU A 18 18.17 14.68 25.68
N ALA A 19 17.43 14.45 24.59
CA ALA A 19 17.70 15.08 23.30
C ALA A 19 17.53 16.60 23.38
N GLU A 20 16.41 17.09 23.91
CA GLU A 20 16.13 18.53 24.10
C GLU A 20 17.25 19.22 24.89
N LYS A 21 17.68 18.60 26.01
CA LYS A 21 18.78 19.14 26.82
C LYS A 21 20.10 19.15 26.05
N ALA A 22 20.43 18.04 25.38
CA ALA A 22 21.67 17.93 24.60
C ALA A 22 21.70 18.92 23.42
N GLU A 23 20.55 19.20 22.82
CA GLU A 23 20.39 20.17 21.73
C GLU A 23 20.56 21.61 22.22
N ALA A 24 20.01 21.94 23.40
CA ALA A 24 20.20 23.23 24.03
C ALA A 24 21.67 23.47 24.44
N ASP A 25 22.32 22.44 25.00
CA ASP A 25 23.71 22.50 25.48
C ASP A 25 24.76 22.31 24.35
N GLY A 26 24.32 21.99 23.12
CA GLY A 26 25.19 21.68 21.98
C GLY A 26 25.97 20.36 22.11
N GLN A 27 25.66 19.53 23.11
CA GLN A 27 26.34 18.28 23.41
C GLN A 27 25.68 17.08 22.71
N LEU A 28 25.67 17.13 21.39
CA LEU A 28 24.95 16.18 20.54
C LEU A 28 25.70 14.86 20.31
N GLU A 29 27.02 14.88 20.45
CA GLU A 29 27.89 13.72 20.22
C GLU A 29 28.19 12.92 21.51
N TYR A 30 28.63 11.70 21.26
CA TYR A 30 28.98 10.68 22.25
C TYR A 30 30.17 11.11 23.12
N GLN A 31 29.94 11.34 24.43
CA GLN A 31 31.00 11.59 25.41
C GLN A 31 31.32 10.32 26.20
N LEU A 32 32.32 9.53 25.73
CA LEU A 32 32.74 8.24 26.31
C LEU A 32 32.98 8.25 27.82
N GLN A 33 33.40 9.38 28.38
CA GLN A 33 33.98 9.45 29.71
C GLN A 33 32.96 9.81 30.81
N SER A 34 31.72 10.16 30.45
CA SER A 34 30.68 10.48 31.44
C SER A 34 30.02 9.20 32.00
N PRO A 35 29.91 9.04 33.33
CA PRO A 35 29.18 7.93 33.95
C PRO A 35 27.72 7.84 33.51
N GLU A 36 27.06 8.99 33.31
CA GLU A 36 25.68 9.07 32.81
C GLU A 36 25.58 8.51 31.39
N HIS A 37 26.60 8.77 30.57
CA HIS A 37 26.67 8.30 29.20
C HIS A 37 26.68 6.76 29.11
N ARG A 38 27.42 6.09 30.01
CA ARG A 38 27.45 4.62 30.08
C ARG A 38 26.07 4.04 30.41
N LYS A 39 25.35 4.68 31.32
CA LYS A 39 23.98 4.31 31.69
C LYS A 39 23.01 4.45 30.51
N TRP A 40 23.09 5.55 29.77
CA TRP A 40 22.25 5.76 28.58
C TRP A 40 22.56 4.78 27.45
N MET A 41 23.84 4.41 27.27
CA MET A 41 24.25 3.35 26.35
C MET A 41 23.65 1.99 26.68
N GLU A 42 23.58 1.62 27.95
CA GLU A 42 22.95 0.36 28.35
C GLU A 42 21.43 0.40 28.12
N MET A 43 20.80 1.55 28.36
CA MET A 43 19.36 1.72 28.29
C MET A 43 18.81 1.84 26.85
N TYR A 44 19.48 2.58 25.97
CA TYR A 44 18.93 2.99 24.66
C TYR A 44 19.64 2.41 23.44
N LYS A 45 20.80 1.76 23.59
CA LYS A 45 21.49 1.13 22.46
C LYS A 45 20.65 -0.02 21.90
N ILE A 46 20.49 -0.08 20.57
CA ILE A 46 19.68 -1.08 19.86
C ILE A 46 20.02 -2.53 20.24
N LYS A 47 21.26 -2.80 20.68
CA LYS A 47 21.70 -4.15 21.09
C LYS A 47 21.21 -4.56 22.48
N SER A 48 20.76 -3.65 23.33
CA SER A 48 20.19 -3.99 24.63
C SER A 48 18.71 -4.31 24.51
N VAL A 49 18.18 -5.09 25.46
CA VAL A 49 16.75 -5.48 25.47
C VAL A 49 15.86 -4.25 25.56
N SER A 50 16.21 -3.31 26.45
CA SER A 50 15.49 -2.04 26.62
C SER A 50 15.62 -1.12 25.41
N GLY A 51 16.83 -0.96 24.88
CA GLY A 51 17.06 -0.06 23.75
C GLY A 51 16.42 -0.56 22.47
N ARG A 52 16.34 -1.88 22.28
CA ARG A 52 15.61 -2.49 21.18
C ARG A 52 14.11 -2.23 21.29
N ALA A 53 13.52 -2.42 22.46
CA ALA A 53 12.10 -2.16 22.67
C ALA A 53 11.75 -0.68 22.44
N VAL A 54 12.57 0.24 22.95
CA VAL A 54 12.41 1.69 22.71
C VAL A 54 12.52 2.00 21.22
N TYR A 55 13.54 1.49 20.54
CA TYR A 55 13.69 1.65 19.10
C TYR A 55 12.48 1.13 18.30
N GLU A 56 11.99 -0.06 18.61
CA GLU A 56 10.84 -0.68 17.94
C GLU A 56 9.53 0.05 18.22
N SER A 57 9.47 0.84 19.30
CA SER A 57 8.31 1.68 19.63
C SER A 57 8.14 2.91 18.73
N PHE A 58 9.21 3.33 18.04
CA PHE A 58 9.15 4.46 17.12
C PHE A 58 8.70 4.01 15.74
N SER A 59 7.66 4.67 15.23
CA SER A 59 7.24 4.54 13.83
C SER A 59 8.29 5.16 12.89
N ASP A 60 8.22 4.84 11.59
CA ASP A 60 9.05 5.52 10.60
C ASP A 60 8.75 7.02 10.54
N ASP A 61 7.49 7.40 10.75
CA ASP A 61 7.07 8.81 10.73
C ASP A 61 7.53 9.54 12.00
N ASP A 62 7.53 8.90 13.18
CA ASP A 62 8.03 9.50 14.43
C ASP A 62 9.50 9.95 14.26
N LEU A 63 10.33 9.09 13.65
CA LEU A 63 11.74 9.39 13.39
C LEU A 63 11.92 10.45 12.31
N CYS A 64 11.05 10.46 11.29
CA CYS A 64 11.05 11.51 10.27
C CYS A 64 10.63 12.87 10.86
N GLU A 65 9.64 12.88 11.75
CA GLU A 65 9.14 14.09 12.40
C GLU A 65 10.19 14.71 13.31
N TYR A 66 10.95 13.88 14.03
CA TYR A 66 12.10 14.37 14.80
C TYR A 66 13.13 15.09 13.90
N ILE A 67 13.42 14.58 12.70
CA ILE A 67 14.28 15.28 11.72
C ILE A 67 13.66 16.61 11.28
N ARG A 68 12.34 16.65 11.02
CA ARG A 68 11.60 17.87 10.64
C ARG A 68 11.65 18.94 11.73
N ASN A 69 11.44 18.54 12.98
CA ASN A 69 11.54 19.45 14.11
C ASN A 69 12.94 20.03 14.24
N ARG A 70 13.98 19.19 14.13
CA ARG A 70 15.35 19.68 14.20
C ARG A 70 15.70 20.62 13.06
N ALA A 71 15.21 20.36 11.84
CA ALA A 71 15.40 21.27 10.72
C ALA A 71 14.75 22.64 10.95
N ARG A 72 13.57 22.67 11.60
CA ARG A 72 12.86 23.89 11.96
C ARG A 72 13.62 24.73 12.99
N GLU A 73 14.20 24.07 13.99
CA GLU A 73 14.99 24.72 15.03
C GLU A 73 16.31 25.30 14.50
N LEU A 74 16.93 24.60 13.55
CA LEU A 74 18.20 25.00 12.94
C LEU A 74 18.05 25.98 11.76
N ASP A 75 16.83 26.13 11.23
CA ASP A 75 16.53 26.82 9.95
C ASP A 75 17.24 26.22 8.71
N HIS A 76 17.73 24.98 8.80
CA HIS A 76 18.32 24.23 7.68
C HIS A 76 18.18 22.72 7.85
N VAL A 77 18.31 21.98 6.75
CA VAL A 77 18.31 20.50 6.77
C VAL A 77 19.48 19.97 7.64
N PRO A 78 19.22 19.25 8.75
CA PRO A 78 20.24 18.88 9.71
C PRO A 78 21.20 17.83 9.15
N THR A 79 22.48 17.98 9.49
CA THR A 79 23.48 16.91 9.38
C THR A 79 23.28 15.88 10.49
N GLN A 80 23.85 14.68 10.32
CA GLN A 80 23.81 13.63 11.34
C GLN A 80 24.44 14.06 12.69
N LYS A 81 25.32 15.07 12.70
CA LYS A 81 25.99 15.59 13.90
C LYS A 81 25.20 16.67 14.62
N GLU A 82 24.23 17.27 13.92
CA GLU A 82 23.32 18.29 14.46
C GLU A 82 22.06 17.67 15.08
N VAL A 83 22.03 16.34 15.18
CA VAL A 83 20.99 15.53 15.81
C VAL A 83 21.59 14.73 16.95
N TYR A 84 20.82 14.57 18.03
CA TYR A 84 21.22 13.79 19.18
C TYR A 84 21.63 12.35 18.79
N TRP A 85 22.76 11.88 19.32
CA TRP A 85 23.41 10.65 18.86
C TRP A 85 22.52 9.40 18.93
N ILE A 86 21.64 9.27 19.93
CA ILE A 86 20.71 8.13 20.02
C ILE A 86 19.73 8.16 18.84
N TYR A 87 19.16 9.35 18.55
CA TYR A 87 18.24 9.53 17.44
C TYR A 87 18.92 9.28 16.10
N HIS A 88 20.12 9.82 15.85
CA HIS A 88 20.79 9.52 14.58
C HIS A 88 21.10 8.02 14.43
N MET A 89 21.36 7.30 15.54
CA MET A 89 21.64 5.86 15.49
C MET A 89 20.38 5.09 15.06
N TYR A 90 19.23 5.44 15.63
CA TYR A 90 17.94 4.84 15.29
C TYR A 90 17.57 5.14 13.83
N ILE A 91 17.70 6.39 13.41
CA ILE A 91 17.44 6.85 12.05
C ILE A 91 18.34 6.11 11.05
N LYS A 92 19.65 6.06 11.31
CA LYS A 92 20.60 5.35 10.42
C LYS A 92 20.32 3.86 10.38
N HIS A 93 19.96 3.25 11.50
CA HIS A 93 19.59 1.83 11.52
C HIS A 93 18.30 1.55 10.75
N ARG A 94 17.28 2.42 10.88
CA ARG A 94 15.97 2.25 10.22
C ARG A 94 16.05 2.48 8.71
N PHE A 95 16.72 3.55 8.27
CA PHE A 95 16.73 3.98 6.86
C PHE A 95 18.04 3.65 6.12
N GLY A 96 19.02 3.09 6.82
CA GLY A 96 20.32 2.65 6.31
C GLY A 96 21.39 3.76 6.25
N ASN A 97 21.05 4.94 5.76
CA ASN A 97 21.97 6.09 5.74
C ASN A 97 21.24 7.43 5.88
N TRP A 98 21.98 8.49 6.22
CA TRP A 98 21.42 9.82 6.46
C TRP A 98 20.72 10.41 5.23
N PRO A 99 21.30 10.38 4.01
CA PRO A 99 20.58 10.86 2.82
C PRO A 99 19.26 10.15 2.56
N LYS A 100 19.17 8.84 2.82
CA LYS A 100 17.91 8.09 2.72
C LYS A 100 16.91 8.53 3.78
N ALA A 101 17.35 8.74 5.02
CA ALA A 101 16.49 9.26 6.08
C ALA A 101 15.95 10.65 5.75
N LEU A 102 16.79 11.57 5.25
CA LEU A 102 16.36 12.89 4.79
C LEU A 102 15.33 12.78 3.66
N LYS A 103 15.53 11.86 2.71
CA LYS A 103 14.55 11.60 1.65
C LYS A 103 13.21 11.10 2.22
N GLN A 104 13.22 10.21 3.21
CA GLN A 104 12.00 9.75 3.89
C GLN A 104 11.32 10.87 4.68
N ALA A 105 12.12 11.74 5.30
CA ALA A 105 11.66 12.98 5.95
C ALA A 105 11.24 14.07 4.95
N VAL A 106 11.24 13.78 3.64
CA VAL A 106 10.74 14.70 2.59
C VAL A 106 11.65 15.93 2.44
N MET A 107 12.95 15.77 2.68
CA MET A 107 13.96 16.82 2.58
C MET A 107 14.98 16.57 1.47
N SER A 108 15.77 17.61 1.17
CA SER A 108 16.96 17.50 0.33
C SER A 108 17.97 16.54 0.94
N THR A 109 18.74 15.84 0.11
CA THR A 109 19.85 14.98 0.58
C THR A 109 21.09 15.78 0.98
N LYS A 110 21.13 17.08 0.67
CA LYS A 110 22.16 18.01 1.14
C LYS A 110 21.78 18.52 2.52
N ALA A 111 22.76 18.57 3.43
CA ALA A 111 22.56 18.92 4.83
C ALA A 111 23.61 19.94 5.31
N GLY A 112 23.33 20.58 6.44
CA GLY A 112 24.19 21.61 7.05
C GLY A 112 24.23 22.88 6.20
N SER A 113 25.41 23.52 6.12
CA SER A 113 25.60 24.78 5.37
C SER A 113 25.33 24.69 3.87
N GLY A 114 25.31 23.48 3.30
CA GLY A 114 24.93 23.23 1.90
C GLY A 114 23.51 22.68 1.72
N GLY A 115 22.76 22.53 2.82
CA GLY A 115 21.36 22.07 2.82
C GLY A 115 20.38 23.19 2.47
N ASP A 116 19.17 22.78 2.08
CA ASP A 116 18.09 23.74 1.87
C ASP A 116 17.72 24.37 3.22
N ARG A 117 17.40 25.68 3.23
CA ARG A 117 16.82 26.34 4.40
C ARG A 117 15.44 25.78 4.72
N TYR A 118 15.03 25.85 5.99
CA TYR A 118 13.76 25.25 6.40
C TYR A 118 12.54 25.91 5.71
N ASP A 119 12.56 27.22 5.49
CA ASP A 119 11.54 27.93 4.73
C ASP A 119 11.32 27.36 3.31
N VAL A 120 12.40 27.02 2.61
CA VAL A 120 12.36 26.38 1.28
C VAL A 120 11.76 24.97 1.39
N VAL A 121 12.11 24.21 2.42
CA VAL A 121 11.52 22.88 2.68
C VAL A 121 10.01 23.01 2.93
N ALA A 122 9.62 23.94 3.82
CA ALA A 122 8.22 24.20 4.16
C ALA A 122 7.40 24.66 2.94
N GLN A 123 7.96 25.54 2.10
CA GLN A 123 7.30 25.97 0.87
C GLN A 123 7.12 24.82 -0.12
N ARG A 124 8.11 23.94 -0.24
CA ARG A 124 8.02 22.74 -1.10
C ARG A 124 6.96 21.77 -0.59
N GLU A 125 6.86 21.58 0.72
CA GLU A 125 5.83 20.76 1.34
C GLU A 125 4.43 21.34 1.13
N LYS A 126 4.26 22.65 1.35
CA LYS A 126 3.01 23.34 1.07
C LYS A 126 2.58 23.16 -0.39
N ARG A 127 3.49 23.38 -1.33
CA ARG A 127 3.22 23.16 -2.76
C ARG A 127 2.85 21.70 -3.06
N CYS A 128 3.50 20.74 -2.40
CA CYS A 128 3.12 19.33 -2.49
C CYS A 128 1.68 19.09 -2.05
N GLN A 129 1.27 19.67 -0.91
CA GLN A 129 -0.10 19.55 -0.40
C GLN A 129 -1.11 20.19 -1.35
N GLU A 130 -0.80 21.37 -1.90
CA GLU A 130 -1.62 22.04 -2.91
C GLU A 130 -1.84 21.15 -4.14
N ILE A 131 -0.77 20.52 -4.67
CA ILE A 131 -0.89 19.59 -5.81
C ILE A 131 -1.71 18.35 -5.44
N LEU A 132 -1.54 17.78 -4.24
CA LEU A 132 -2.34 16.63 -3.80
C LEU A 132 -3.83 16.98 -3.69
N GLU A 133 -4.16 18.20 -3.25
CA GLU A 133 -5.53 18.70 -3.20
C GLU A 133 -6.09 18.95 -4.61
N GLU A 134 -5.30 19.52 -5.53
CA GLU A 134 -5.68 19.61 -6.95
C GLU A 134 -6.03 18.24 -7.54
N ILE A 135 -5.22 17.22 -7.24
CA ILE A 135 -5.46 15.84 -7.69
C ILE A 135 -6.78 15.32 -7.12
N ARG A 136 -7.08 15.60 -5.85
CA ARG A 136 -8.32 15.20 -5.19
C ARG A 136 -9.54 15.88 -5.80
N ILE A 137 -9.50 17.21 -5.95
CA ILE A 137 -10.56 17.99 -6.60
C ILE A 137 -10.79 17.47 -8.02
N LYS A 138 -9.72 17.19 -8.77
CA LYS A 138 -9.83 16.64 -10.12
C LYS A 138 -10.46 15.24 -10.11
N ALA A 139 -10.11 14.40 -9.13
CA ALA A 139 -10.70 13.08 -9.00
C ALA A 139 -12.21 13.13 -8.72
N ASP A 140 -12.63 14.07 -7.87
CA ASP A 140 -14.05 14.31 -7.55
C ASP A 140 -14.80 14.81 -8.79
N GLN A 141 -14.25 15.77 -9.55
CA GLN A 141 -14.82 16.26 -10.80
C GLN A 141 -14.96 15.16 -11.87
N LEU A 142 -13.98 14.26 -11.95
CA LEU A 142 -13.98 13.19 -12.94
C LEU A 142 -14.78 11.95 -12.49
N HIS A 143 -15.17 11.88 -11.20
CA HIS A 143 -15.69 10.67 -10.55
C HIS A 143 -14.81 9.42 -10.79
N ARG A 144 -13.51 9.64 -10.97
CA ARG A 144 -12.48 8.60 -11.14
C ARG A 144 -11.11 9.17 -10.78
N PRO A 145 -10.15 8.31 -10.41
CA PRO A 145 -8.77 8.75 -10.26
C PRO A 145 -8.26 9.37 -11.59
N PRO A 146 -7.66 10.56 -11.55
CA PRO A 146 -7.06 11.16 -12.73
C PRO A 146 -5.88 10.31 -13.21
N HIS A 147 -5.67 10.33 -14.52
CA HIS A 147 -4.51 9.68 -15.12
C HIS A 147 -3.28 10.59 -15.01
N LEU A 148 -2.08 10.01 -14.97
CA LEU A 148 -0.82 10.77 -14.90
C LEU A 148 -0.73 11.84 -16.01
N THR A 149 -1.19 11.50 -17.22
CA THR A 149 -1.21 12.42 -18.37
C THR A 149 -2.10 13.65 -18.16
N GLU A 150 -3.14 13.53 -17.33
CA GLU A 150 -4.08 14.62 -17.02
C GLU A 150 -3.51 15.59 -15.97
N MET A 151 -2.41 15.22 -15.30
CA MET A 151 -1.79 16.01 -14.23
C MET A 151 -0.32 16.37 -14.52
N ARG A 152 0.16 16.21 -15.76
CA ARG A 152 1.59 16.36 -16.14
C ARG A 152 2.22 17.67 -15.65
N GLU A 153 1.49 18.76 -15.74
CA GLU A 153 1.98 20.10 -15.41
C GLU A 153 2.28 20.26 -13.90
N SER A 154 1.53 19.57 -13.03
CA SER A 154 1.67 19.67 -11.57
C SER A 154 2.60 18.60 -10.98
N ILE A 155 3.03 17.58 -11.74
CA ILE A 155 3.74 16.39 -11.19
C ILE A 155 5.19 16.66 -10.78
N ASP A 156 5.87 17.63 -11.37
CA ASP A 156 7.29 17.89 -11.08
C ASP A 156 7.54 18.18 -9.60
N GLY A 157 6.58 18.86 -8.95
CA GLY A 157 6.62 19.13 -7.51
C GLY A 157 6.51 17.88 -6.63
N LEU A 158 6.11 16.72 -7.16
CA LEU A 158 5.89 15.49 -6.39
C LEU A 158 7.02 14.46 -6.52
N LYS A 159 7.88 14.60 -7.55
CA LYS A 159 8.92 13.62 -7.91
C LYS A 159 9.97 13.36 -6.84
N TYR A 160 10.16 14.31 -5.91
CA TYR A 160 11.14 14.15 -4.83
C TYR A 160 10.64 13.25 -3.69
N LYS A 161 9.31 13.19 -3.48
CA LYS A 161 8.64 12.44 -2.40
C LYS A 161 8.12 11.08 -2.88
N PHE A 162 7.60 11.02 -4.10
CA PHE A 162 6.94 9.82 -4.63
C PHE A 162 7.66 9.27 -5.85
N ASP A 163 7.70 7.95 -5.97
CA ASP A 163 8.29 7.27 -7.13
C ASP A 163 7.21 6.87 -8.15
N THR A 164 5.99 6.57 -7.68
CA THR A 164 4.89 6.02 -8.50
C THR A 164 3.60 6.81 -8.35
N TRP A 165 2.76 6.81 -9.40
CA TRP A 165 1.45 7.46 -9.39
C TRP A 165 0.50 6.83 -8.37
N SER A 166 0.61 5.52 -8.11
CA SER A 166 -0.16 4.86 -7.05
C SER A 166 0.09 5.50 -5.67
N GLN A 167 1.35 5.81 -5.34
CA GLN A 167 1.70 6.46 -4.08
C GLN A 167 1.15 7.88 -3.99
N VAL A 168 1.16 8.61 -5.11
CA VAL A 168 0.57 9.96 -5.17
C VAL A 168 -0.92 9.92 -4.92
N LEU A 169 -1.65 9.00 -5.58
CA LEU A 169 -3.09 8.83 -5.39
C LEU A 169 -3.42 8.42 -3.95
N GLU A 170 -2.64 7.51 -3.35
CA GLU A 170 -2.80 7.14 -1.94
C GLU A 170 -2.55 8.33 -1.01
N ALA A 171 -1.52 9.14 -1.26
CA ALA A 171 -1.23 10.35 -0.48
C ALA A 171 -2.28 11.45 -0.65
N ALA A 172 -2.97 11.50 -1.80
CA ALA A 172 -4.11 12.38 -2.03
C ALA A 172 -5.42 11.88 -1.40
N GLY A 173 -5.39 10.74 -0.69
CA GLY A 173 -6.58 10.13 -0.08
C GLY A 173 -7.48 9.37 -1.06
N ILE A 174 -7.00 9.10 -2.28
CA ILE A 174 -7.73 8.36 -3.32
C ILE A 174 -7.45 6.85 -3.16
N ASP A 175 -7.80 6.35 -1.99
CA ASP A 175 -7.61 4.96 -1.58
C ASP A 175 -8.79 4.07 -2.06
N GLN A 176 -8.88 2.84 -1.54
CA GLN A 176 -9.96 1.93 -1.90
C GLN A 176 -11.32 2.38 -1.33
N ALA A 177 -11.34 3.02 -0.15
CA ALA A 177 -12.56 3.53 0.47
C ALA A 177 -13.14 4.67 -0.37
N TRP A 178 -12.30 5.62 -0.78
CA TRP A 178 -12.71 6.70 -1.68
C TRP A 178 -13.29 6.16 -2.98
N LYS A 179 -12.64 5.16 -3.61
CA LYS A 179 -13.13 4.54 -4.86
C LYS A 179 -14.49 3.87 -4.69
N ASN A 180 -14.72 3.22 -3.56
CA ASN A 180 -16.00 2.56 -3.29
C ASN A 180 -17.12 3.57 -2.98
N GLN A 181 -16.80 4.73 -2.44
CA GLN A 181 -17.77 5.79 -2.17
C GLN A 181 -18.09 6.65 -3.40
N HIS A 182 -17.07 7.05 -4.17
CA HIS A 182 -17.21 8.06 -5.22
C HIS A 182 -17.39 7.48 -6.63
N MET A 183 -16.93 6.24 -6.88
CA MET A 183 -17.07 5.62 -8.21
C MET A 183 -18.28 4.68 -8.32
N VAL A 184 -19.06 4.51 -7.25
CA VAL A 184 -20.14 3.54 -7.14
C VAL A 184 -21.37 4.25 -6.56
N PHE A 185 -22.32 4.61 -7.42
CA PHE A 185 -23.52 5.35 -7.03
C PHE A 185 -24.72 4.91 -7.85
N ARG A 186 -25.94 4.99 -7.32
CA ARG A 186 -27.14 4.69 -8.09
C ARG A 186 -27.47 5.86 -9.02
N VAL A 187 -27.74 5.56 -10.29
CA VAL A 187 -28.22 6.55 -11.26
C VAL A 187 -29.76 6.53 -11.21
N PRO A 188 -30.43 7.60 -10.78
CA PRO A 188 -31.88 7.61 -10.60
C PRO A 188 -32.66 7.71 -11.92
N ASP A 189 -32.14 8.46 -12.91
CA ASP A 189 -32.88 8.82 -14.12
C ASP A 189 -32.40 8.04 -15.35
N LEU A 190 -32.54 6.71 -15.32
CA LEU A 190 -32.24 5.84 -16.46
C LEU A 190 -33.45 5.75 -17.40
N THR A 191 -33.24 5.93 -18.70
CA THR A 191 -34.28 5.74 -19.72
C THR A 191 -34.53 4.25 -19.97
N GLU A 192 -35.67 3.91 -20.59
CA GLU A 192 -35.97 2.52 -20.97
C GLU A 192 -34.91 1.93 -21.90
N GLU A 193 -34.35 2.74 -22.81
CA GLU A 193 -33.25 2.34 -23.69
C GLU A 193 -31.97 2.00 -22.92
N GLU A 194 -31.63 2.81 -21.91
CA GLU A 194 -30.45 2.58 -21.06
C GLU A 194 -30.62 1.35 -20.17
N LEU A 195 -31.83 1.12 -19.66
CA LEU A 195 -32.17 -0.10 -18.92
C LEU A 195 -32.03 -1.34 -19.81
N ALA A 196 -32.50 -1.28 -21.07
CA ALA A 196 -32.33 -2.36 -22.03
C ALA A 196 -30.83 -2.62 -22.33
N MET A 197 -30.02 -1.56 -22.45
CA MET A 197 -28.57 -1.68 -22.60
C MET A 197 -27.89 -2.32 -21.38
N LEU A 198 -28.31 -1.97 -20.16
CA LEU A 198 -27.82 -2.58 -18.92
C LEU A 198 -28.19 -4.07 -18.84
N GLU A 199 -29.41 -4.44 -19.24
CA GLU A 199 -29.83 -5.84 -19.30
C GLU A 199 -29.04 -6.64 -20.34
N LYS A 200 -28.72 -6.08 -21.51
CA LYS A 200 -27.80 -6.73 -22.48
C LYS A 200 -26.44 -7.04 -21.85
N ILE A 201 -25.88 -6.11 -21.06
CA ILE A 201 -24.61 -6.34 -20.35
C ILE A 201 -24.78 -7.43 -19.28
N ARG A 202 -25.92 -7.47 -18.59
CA ARG A 202 -26.24 -8.49 -17.58
C ARG A 202 -26.37 -9.89 -18.19
N GLU A 203 -27.07 -10.03 -19.29
CA GLU A 203 -27.19 -11.28 -20.04
C GLU A 203 -25.81 -11.75 -20.52
N ARG A 204 -25.02 -10.84 -21.09
CA ARG A 204 -23.66 -11.15 -21.51
C ARG A 204 -22.79 -11.62 -20.35
N ALA A 205 -22.91 -11.01 -19.19
CA ALA A 205 -22.22 -11.46 -17.98
C ALA A 205 -22.68 -12.85 -17.52
N GLY A 206 -23.98 -13.15 -17.65
CA GLY A 206 -24.54 -14.47 -17.39
C GLY A 206 -23.96 -15.54 -18.31
N GLN A 207 -23.86 -15.25 -19.61
CA GLN A 207 -23.23 -16.13 -20.60
C GLN A 207 -21.75 -16.37 -20.32
N LEU A 208 -21.01 -15.31 -19.92
CA LEU A 208 -19.59 -15.41 -19.61
C LEU A 208 -19.32 -16.00 -18.21
N GLY A 209 -20.32 -16.04 -17.34
CA GLY A 209 -20.16 -16.38 -15.92
C GLY A 209 -19.34 -15.39 -15.11
N ARG A 210 -19.00 -14.25 -15.69
CA ARG A 210 -18.16 -13.21 -15.08
C ARG A 210 -18.57 -11.83 -15.60
N PRO A 211 -18.20 -10.75 -14.90
CA PRO A 211 -18.35 -9.40 -15.45
C PRO A 211 -17.64 -9.27 -16.82
N PRO A 212 -18.30 -8.69 -17.83
CA PRO A 212 -17.71 -8.51 -19.15
C PRO A 212 -16.58 -7.47 -19.10
N LEU A 213 -15.58 -7.68 -19.96
CA LEU A 213 -14.53 -6.71 -20.24
C LEU A 213 -15.03 -5.62 -21.18
N ARG A 214 -14.39 -4.44 -21.14
CA ARG A 214 -14.74 -3.32 -22.02
C ARG A 214 -14.69 -3.69 -23.51
N LYS A 215 -13.76 -4.55 -23.94
CA LYS A 215 -13.66 -4.97 -25.35
C LYS A 215 -14.74 -5.98 -25.77
N GLU A 216 -15.46 -6.57 -24.81
CA GLU A 216 -16.46 -7.64 -25.05
C GLU A 216 -17.89 -7.09 -25.23
N ILE A 217 -18.05 -5.76 -25.15
CA ILE A 217 -19.32 -5.04 -25.30
C ILE A 217 -19.14 -3.99 -26.41
N GLU A 218 -20.20 -3.77 -27.17
CA GLU A 218 -20.28 -2.81 -28.28
C GLU A 218 -19.97 -1.37 -27.82
N GLU A 219 -19.30 -0.59 -28.67
CA GLU A 219 -18.74 0.73 -28.31
C GLU A 219 -19.80 1.79 -28.09
N ASP A 220 -20.87 1.75 -28.88
CA ASP A 220 -22.07 2.57 -28.78
C ASP A 220 -22.77 2.40 -27.43
N VAL A 221 -23.03 1.16 -27.02
CA VAL A 221 -23.65 0.83 -25.72
C VAL A 221 -22.80 1.37 -24.56
N LYS A 222 -21.47 1.24 -24.65
CA LYS A 222 -20.56 1.77 -23.65
C LYS A 222 -20.55 3.30 -23.62
N ALA A 223 -20.57 3.95 -24.77
CA ALA A 223 -20.51 5.40 -24.87
C ALA A 223 -21.73 6.04 -24.18
N VAL A 224 -22.94 5.58 -24.52
CA VAL A 224 -24.20 6.07 -23.94
C VAL A 224 -24.22 5.87 -22.42
N LEU A 225 -23.94 4.64 -21.96
CA LEU A 225 -23.95 4.35 -20.52
C LEU A 225 -22.85 5.10 -19.75
N LYS A 226 -21.72 5.41 -20.39
CA LYS A 226 -20.62 6.15 -19.76
C LYS A 226 -20.97 7.61 -19.52
N GLU A 227 -21.83 8.24 -20.31
CA GLU A 227 -22.23 9.63 -20.07
C GLU A 227 -22.96 9.79 -18.73
N LYS A 228 -23.86 8.86 -18.40
CA LYS A 228 -24.60 8.86 -17.13
C LYS A 228 -23.87 8.15 -15.99
N CYS A 229 -23.35 6.95 -16.22
CA CYS A 229 -22.70 6.16 -15.18
C CYS A 229 -21.26 6.61 -14.89
N LYS A 230 -20.66 7.46 -15.75
CA LYS A 230 -19.28 8.01 -15.70
C LYS A 230 -18.16 6.97 -15.86
N THR A 231 -18.26 5.83 -15.19
CA THR A 231 -17.23 4.79 -15.18
C THR A 231 -17.81 3.40 -15.44
N TRP A 232 -17.00 2.54 -16.07
CA TRP A 232 -17.32 1.11 -16.21
C TRP A 232 -17.55 0.42 -14.85
N ARG A 233 -16.87 0.91 -13.80
CA ARG A 233 -17.03 0.44 -12.42
C ARG A 233 -18.48 0.63 -11.97
N ASN A 234 -19.06 1.80 -12.26
CA ASN A 234 -20.43 2.12 -11.91
C ASN A 234 -21.47 1.43 -12.81
N ILE A 235 -21.17 1.22 -14.10
CA ILE A 235 -22.04 0.45 -15.02
C ILE A 235 -22.25 -0.96 -14.48
N LEU A 236 -21.18 -1.64 -14.08
CA LEU A 236 -21.26 -2.96 -13.45
C LEU A 236 -22.03 -2.92 -12.12
N TYR A 237 -21.94 -1.81 -11.38
CA TYR A 237 -22.71 -1.65 -10.16
C TYR A 237 -24.22 -1.54 -10.40
N GLN A 238 -24.66 -0.88 -11.48
CA GLN A 238 -26.10 -0.76 -11.79
C GLN A 238 -26.76 -2.13 -11.96
N ILE A 239 -26.07 -3.05 -12.64
CA ILE A 239 -26.51 -4.45 -12.87
C ILE A 239 -26.29 -5.36 -11.64
N GLY A 240 -25.97 -4.78 -10.47
CA GLY A 240 -25.78 -5.52 -9.22
C GLY A 240 -24.47 -6.30 -9.14
N MET A 241 -23.52 -6.05 -10.04
CA MET A 241 -22.22 -6.71 -10.02
C MET A 241 -21.22 -5.92 -9.16
N ARG A 242 -20.47 -6.65 -8.33
CA ARG A 242 -19.30 -6.07 -7.67
C ARG A 242 -18.23 -5.80 -8.72
N PRO A 243 -17.68 -4.58 -8.80
CA PRO A 243 -16.69 -4.27 -9.81
C PRO A 243 -15.41 -5.08 -9.63
N VAL A 244 -14.72 -5.36 -10.74
CA VAL A 244 -13.42 -6.04 -10.69
C VAL A 244 -12.42 -5.18 -9.89
N GLU A 245 -11.89 -5.72 -8.81
CA GLU A 245 -10.88 -5.03 -8.00
C GLU A 245 -9.48 -5.48 -8.40
N LYS A 246 -8.64 -4.52 -8.79
CA LYS A 246 -7.22 -4.76 -9.04
C LYS A 246 -6.45 -4.30 -7.80
N PRO A 247 -5.59 -5.16 -7.21
CA PRO A 247 -4.96 -4.90 -5.92
C PRO A 247 -4.18 -3.59 -5.87
N LYS A 248 -3.53 -3.19 -6.96
CA LYS A 248 -2.78 -1.94 -7.04
C LYS A 248 -2.76 -1.42 -8.48
N SER A 249 -3.65 -0.48 -8.78
CA SER A 249 -3.63 0.24 -10.06
C SER A 249 -2.45 1.22 -10.06
N PHE A 250 -1.76 1.40 -11.19
CA PHE A 250 -0.69 2.40 -11.37
C PHE A 250 0.59 2.20 -10.53
N THR A 251 0.83 1.02 -9.96
CA THR A 251 2.07 0.72 -9.20
C THR A 251 3.31 0.69 -10.06
N GLU A 252 3.15 0.37 -11.35
CA GLU A 252 4.24 0.40 -12.34
C GLU A 252 4.23 1.70 -13.16
N THR A 253 3.38 2.67 -12.81
CA THR A 253 3.34 3.99 -13.44
C THR A 253 4.25 4.91 -12.65
N TYR A 254 5.50 5.04 -13.10
CA TYR A 254 6.49 5.89 -12.46
C TYR A 254 6.31 7.35 -12.86
N LEU A 255 6.60 8.26 -11.93
CA LEU A 255 6.63 9.69 -12.23
C LEU A 255 7.83 10.07 -13.12
N ASP A 256 8.90 9.27 -13.06
CA ASP A 256 10.03 9.35 -14.00
C ASP A 256 9.71 8.56 -15.26
N GLU A 257 9.42 9.28 -16.36
CA GLU A 257 9.06 8.68 -17.64
C GLU A 257 10.12 7.73 -18.19
N ARG A 258 11.40 7.95 -17.86
CA ARG A 258 12.50 7.06 -18.27
C ARG A 258 12.39 5.65 -17.69
N LYS A 259 11.67 5.49 -16.57
CA LYS A 259 11.42 4.20 -15.92
C LYS A 259 10.19 3.49 -16.47
N ASN A 260 9.33 4.21 -17.19
CA ASN A 260 8.14 3.63 -17.79
C ASN A 260 8.52 2.86 -19.06
N LYS A 261 8.24 1.56 -19.07
CA LYS A 261 8.34 0.74 -20.29
C LYS A 261 7.00 0.77 -21.01
N ASP A 262 7.02 0.89 -22.33
CA ASP A 262 5.84 0.67 -23.15
C ASP A 262 5.34 -0.76 -22.96
N ARG A 263 4.25 -0.90 -22.22
CA ARG A 263 3.57 -2.18 -22.02
C ARG A 263 2.17 -2.05 -22.56
N ARG A 264 1.84 -2.93 -23.52
CA ARG A 264 0.47 -3.11 -23.98
C ARG A 264 -0.38 -3.55 -22.79
N HIS A 265 -1.59 -2.99 -22.68
CA HIS A 265 -2.57 -3.42 -21.68
C HIS A 265 -2.75 -4.94 -21.76
N ARG A 266 -2.48 -5.65 -20.66
CA ARG A 266 -2.75 -7.10 -20.58
C ARG A 266 -4.24 -7.32 -20.75
N GLU A 267 -4.59 -8.17 -21.72
CA GLU A 267 -5.97 -8.44 -22.13
C GLU A 267 -6.68 -9.43 -21.21
N VAL A 268 -5.96 -10.02 -20.26
CA VAL A 268 -6.48 -10.96 -19.27
C VAL A 268 -6.80 -10.21 -17.98
N LEU A 269 -7.91 -10.56 -17.32
CA LEU A 269 -8.25 -10.20 -15.92
C LEU A 269 -7.24 -10.77 -14.88
N SER A 270 -6.00 -11.01 -15.29
CA SER A 270 -4.91 -11.50 -14.47
C SER A 270 -4.81 -10.60 -13.22
N ASN A 271 -5.09 -11.19 -12.07
CA ASN A 271 -4.99 -10.62 -10.72
C ASN A 271 -6.18 -9.75 -10.25
N GLY A 272 -7.28 -9.68 -11.00
CA GLY A 272 -8.53 -9.03 -10.54
C GLY A 272 -9.41 -9.96 -9.71
N THR A 273 -10.12 -9.43 -8.70
CA THR A 273 -11.15 -10.15 -7.93
C THR A 273 -12.56 -9.71 -8.35
N TYR A 274 -13.46 -10.66 -8.58
CA TYR A 274 -14.84 -10.43 -9.01
C TYR A 274 -15.73 -11.63 -8.64
N LYS A 275 -17.04 -11.41 -8.46
CA LYS A 275 -17.98 -12.50 -8.15
C LYS A 275 -18.28 -13.31 -9.42
N VAL A 276 -18.12 -14.63 -9.37
CA VAL A 276 -18.50 -15.53 -10.47
C VAL A 276 -20.01 -15.76 -10.41
N LEU A 277 -20.69 -15.63 -11.56
CA LEU A 277 -22.16 -15.58 -11.66
C LEU A 277 -22.77 -16.94 -12.00
N SER A 278 -22.18 -17.69 -12.93
CA SER A 278 -22.62 -19.03 -13.30
C SER A 278 -21.58 -20.05 -12.86
N LEU A 279 -21.77 -20.57 -11.64
CA LEU A 279 -21.03 -21.73 -11.14
C LEU A 279 -21.90 -22.97 -11.36
N SER A 280 -21.38 -23.93 -12.11
CA SER A 280 -21.93 -25.28 -12.25
C SER A 280 -22.02 -25.97 -10.88
N GLN A 281 -22.85 -27.00 -10.77
CA GLN A 281 -22.98 -27.78 -9.53
C GLN A 281 -21.62 -28.36 -9.08
N LYS A 282 -20.76 -28.74 -10.04
CA LYS A 282 -19.39 -29.21 -9.78
C LYS A 282 -18.50 -28.10 -9.23
N GLU A 283 -18.52 -26.90 -9.81
CA GLU A 283 -17.70 -25.78 -9.34
C GLU A 283 -18.17 -25.25 -7.98
N ARG A 284 -19.48 -25.32 -7.68
CA ARG A 284 -20.01 -25.01 -6.34
C ARG A 284 -19.49 -25.98 -5.30
N ALA A 285 -19.48 -27.28 -5.59
CA ALA A 285 -18.91 -28.29 -4.70
C ALA A 285 -17.39 -28.06 -4.49
N GLN A 286 -16.66 -27.72 -5.56
CA GLN A 286 -15.23 -27.40 -5.47
C GLN A 286 -14.94 -26.15 -4.64
N ILE A 287 -15.79 -25.12 -4.70
CA ILE A 287 -15.69 -23.93 -3.84
C ILE A 287 -15.94 -24.28 -2.37
N GLU A 288 -16.88 -25.18 -2.09
CA GLU A 288 -17.14 -25.62 -0.70
C GLU A 288 -15.96 -26.43 -0.14
N SER A 289 -15.41 -27.38 -0.91
CA SER A 289 -14.19 -28.09 -0.51
C SER A 289 -13.00 -27.15 -0.31
N LEU A 290 -12.90 -26.06 -1.08
CA LEU A 290 -11.89 -25.02 -0.85
C LEU A 290 -12.16 -24.25 0.46
N ARG A 291 -13.42 -24.02 0.82
CA ARG A 291 -13.79 -23.37 2.09
C ARG A 291 -13.47 -24.27 3.28
N GLU A 292 -13.76 -25.56 3.20
CA GLU A 292 -13.38 -26.56 4.20
C GLU A 292 -11.86 -26.58 4.40
N LEU A 293 -11.08 -26.61 3.30
CA LEU A 293 -9.62 -26.54 3.37
C LEU A 293 -9.10 -25.27 4.07
N VAL A 294 -9.75 -24.12 3.83
CA VAL A 294 -9.42 -22.85 4.52
C VAL A 294 -9.73 -22.94 6.02
N GLN A 295 -10.83 -23.58 6.40
CA GLN A 295 -11.22 -23.78 7.80
C GLN A 295 -10.27 -24.75 8.51
N GLU A 296 -9.92 -25.88 7.88
CA GLU A 296 -8.98 -26.86 8.43
C GLU A 296 -7.58 -26.27 8.67
N LEU A 297 -7.09 -25.49 7.72
CA LEU A 297 -5.78 -24.84 7.85
C LEU A 297 -5.81 -23.64 8.81
N GLY A 298 -6.99 -23.11 9.15
CA GLY A 298 -7.15 -21.85 9.88
C GLY A 298 -6.52 -20.64 9.16
N ARG A 299 -6.13 -20.81 7.89
CA ARG A 299 -5.47 -19.83 7.04
C ARG A 299 -5.74 -20.13 5.56
N PRO A 300 -5.57 -19.14 4.66
CA PRO A 300 -5.63 -19.38 3.23
C PRO A 300 -4.57 -20.40 2.77
N PRO A 301 -4.91 -21.37 1.90
CA PRO A 301 -3.92 -22.33 1.39
C PRO A 301 -2.90 -21.64 0.48
N ILE A 302 -1.69 -22.18 0.41
CA ILE A 302 -0.76 -21.89 -0.69
C ILE A 302 -1.15 -22.74 -1.92
N ARG A 303 -0.73 -22.33 -3.12
CA ARG A 303 -1.04 -23.07 -4.36
C ARG A 303 -0.72 -24.56 -4.25
N GLU A 304 0.41 -24.89 -3.62
CA GLU A 304 0.91 -26.25 -3.47
C GLU A 304 0.10 -27.12 -2.49
N GLU A 305 -0.79 -26.52 -1.67
CA GLU A 305 -1.70 -27.23 -0.76
C GLU A 305 -3.05 -27.56 -1.40
N VAL A 306 -3.34 -26.99 -2.57
CA VAL A 306 -4.61 -27.18 -3.25
C VAL A 306 -4.51 -28.37 -4.20
N PRO A 307 -5.41 -29.38 -4.10
CA PRO A 307 -5.42 -30.51 -5.03
C PRO A 307 -5.48 -30.05 -6.49
N GLU A 308 -4.67 -30.67 -7.37
CA GLU A 308 -4.55 -30.21 -8.77
C GLU A 308 -5.88 -30.25 -9.54
N GLU A 309 -6.73 -31.25 -9.27
CA GLU A 309 -8.07 -31.36 -9.87
C GLU A 309 -9.00 -30.21 -9.44
N LEU A 310 -8.90 -29.79 -8.17
CA LEU A 310 -9.66 -28.68 -7.63
C LEU A 310 -9.14 -27.35 -8.19
N TYR A 311 -7.81 -27.19 -8.27
CA TYR A 311 -7.18 -26.00 -8.84
C TYR A 311 -7.50 -25.82 -10.33
N THR A 312 -7.38 -26.88 -11.13
CA THR A 312 -7.60 -26.82 -12.59
C THR A 312 -9.06 -26.58 -12.97
N GLY A 313 -10.01 -27.12 -12.19
CA GLY A 313 -11.43 -26.83 -12.35
C GLY A 313 -11.75 -25.37 -12.02
N LEU A 314 -11.40 -24.93 -10.81
CA LEU A 314 -11.75 -23.59 -10.34
C LEU A 314 -10.99 -22.48 -11.06
N ILE A 315 -9.77 -22.70 -11.56
CA ILE A 315 -9.03 -21.65 -12.27
C ILE A 315 -9.63 -21.34 -13.64
N LYS A 316 -10.27 -22.32 -14.30
CA LYS A 316 -11.00 -22.08 -15.55
C LYS A 316 -12.21 -21.16 -15.31
N ALA A 317 -12.94 -21.35 -14.21
CA ALA A 317 -14.09 -20.53 -13.84
C ALA A 317 -13.70 -19.16 -13.25
N CYS A 318 -12.68 -19.12 -12.38
CA CYS A 318 -12.32 -17.92 -11.62
C CYS A 318 -11.23 -17.08 -12.30
N GLY A 319 -10.51 -17.61 -13.30
CA GLY A 319 -9.45 -16.95 -14.06
C GLY A 319 -8.15 -16.63 -13.30
N SER A 320 -8.16 -16.62 -11.97
CA SER A 320 -6.97 -16.35 -11.13
C SER A 320 -7.09 -17.01 -9.76
N TYR A 321 -5.96 -17.47 -9.22
CA TYR A 321 -5.87 -17.99 -7.83
C TYR A 321 -6.38 -17.01 -6.79
N LYS A 322 -6.08 -15.72 -6.98
CA LYS A 322 -6.58 -14.67 -6.09
C LYS A 322 -8.11 -14.59 -6.12
N ASN A 323 -8.71 -14.78 -7.28
CA ASN A 323 -10.16 -14.74 -7.42
C ASN A 323 -10.83 -16.01 -6.86
N MET A 324 -10.15 -17.16 -6.90
CA MET A 324 -10.62 -18.38 -6.23
C MET A 324 -10.72 -18.18 -4.72
N LEU A 325 -9.66 -17.65 -4.10
CA LEU A 325 -9.68 -17.30 -2.67
C LEU A 325 -10.74 -16.23 -2.35
N PHE A 326 -10.94 -15.27 -3.25
CA PHE A 326 -11.98 -14.26 -3.09
C PHE A 326 -13.40 -14.85 -3.05
N GLN A 327 -13.69 -15.92 -3.79
CA GLN A 327 -15.02 -16.57 -3.73
C GLN A 327 -15.32 -17.17 -2.35
N VAL A 328 -14.28 -17.63 -1.64
CA VAL A 328 -14.40 -18.18 -0.28
C VAL A 328 -14.21 -17.14 0.82
N GLY A 329 -14.06 -15.85 0.46
CA GLY A 329 -13.83 -14.76 1.42
C GLY A 329 -12.41 -14.68 1.96
N ALA A 330 -11.46 -15.40 1.37
CA ALA A 330 -10.06 -15.42 1.78
C ALA A 330 -9.20 -14.46 0.93
N THR A 331 -8.15 -13.91 1.54
CA THR A 331 -7.11 -13.13 0.86
C THR A 331 -5.82 -13.95 0.76
N PRO A 332 -5.00 -13.80 -0.31
CA PRO A 332 -3.73 -14.52 -0.40
C PRO A 332 -2.76 -14.12 0.73
N LEU A 333 -2.03 -15.08 1.27
CA LEU A 333 -1.00 -14.87 2.29
C LEU A 333 0.11 -13.90 1.83
N GLY A 334 0.70 -13.18 2.78
CA GLY A 334 1.89 -12.35 2.55
C GLY A 334 3.09 -13.18 2.11
N LYS A 335 4.08 -12.55 1.44
CA LYS A 335 5.26 -13.25 0.91
C LYS A 335 5.99 -14.08 1.98
N GLU A 336 6.16 -13.53 3.18
CA GLU A 336 6.87 -14.21 4.27
C GLU A 336 6.08 -15.37 4.87
N GLU A 337 4.77 -15.21 5.04
CA GLU A 337 3.87 -16.25 5.56
C GLU A 337 3.73 -17.40 4.57
N ALA A 338 3.58 -17.10 3.28
CA ALA A 338 3.59 -18.09 2.22
C ALA A 338 4.93 -18.85 2.17
N GLN A 339 6.06 -18.18 2.40
CA GLN A 339 7.37 -18.83 2.45
C GLN A 339 7.52 -19.75 3.66
N LYS A 340 6.99 -19.35 4.83
CA LYS A 340 6.93 -20.19 6.03
C LYS A 340 6.04 -21.42 5.82
N ALA A 341 4.87 -21.26 5.20
CA ALA A 341 3.97 -22.37 4.86
C ALA A 341 4.64 -23.36 3.89
N LYS A 342 5.29 -22.86 2.82
CA LYS A 342 6.05 -23.70 1.87
C LYS A 342 7.17 -24.50 2.53
N ARG A 343 7.86 -23.91 3.51
CA ARG A 343 8.92 -24.61 4.27
C ARG A 343 8.35 -25.72 5.14
N LYS A 344 7.22 -25.50 5.81
CA LYS A 344 6.54 -26.52 6.61
C LYS A 344 6.06 -27.70 5.75
N LEU A 345 5.51 -27.42 4.57
CA LEU A 345 5.05 -28.46 3.65
C LEU A 345 6.19 -29.32 3.10
N LYS A 346 7.34 -28.71 2.78
CA LYS A 346 8.55 -29.45 2.39
C LYS A 346 9.21 -30.22 3.54
N GLY A 347 9.11 -29.71 4.77
CA GLY A 347 9.63 -30.38 5.98
C GLY A 347 8.81 -31.62 6.35
N GLY A 348 7.48 -31.57 6.25
CA GLY A 348 6.60 -32.71 6.56
C GLY A 348 6.68 -33.86 5.56
N ALA A 349 7.16 -33.61 4.33
CA ALA A 349 7.37 -34.67 3.33
C ALA A 349 8.61 -35.54 3.61
N HIS A 350 9.52 -35.12 4.50
CA HIS A 350 10.70 -35.91 4.87
C HIS A 350 10.52 -36.82 6.09
N ASP A 351 9.45 -36.64 6.88
CA ASP A 351 9.21 -37.46 8.08
C ASP A 351 8.38 -38.73 7.80
N ASN A 352 7.94 -38.97 6.56
CA ASN A 352 7.07 -40.11 6.22
C ASN A 352 7.72 -41.17 5.31
N SER A 353 9.06 -41.20 5.21
CA SER A 353 9.81 -42.22 4.48
C SER A 353 10.69 -43.10 5.38
N GLY A 354 10.22 -43.34 6.61
CA GLY A 354 11.00 -44.03 7.65
C GLY A 354 10.21 -45.03 8.49
N GLN A 355 9.16 -45.65 7.95
CA GLN A 355 8.58 -46.88 8.52
C GLN A 355 8.10 -47.79 7.39
N ASN A 356 8.98 -48.72 6.99
CA ASN A 356 8.61 -50.05 6.51
C ASN A 356 9.76 -51.00 6.82
#